data_AF-A0AAP5AG64-F1
#
_entry.id   AF-A0AAP5AG64-F1
#
_cell.length_a   1.000
_cell.length_b   1.000
_cell.length_c   1.000
_cell.angle_alpha   90.00
_cell.angle_beta   90.00
_cell.angle_gamma   90.00
#
_symmetry.space_group_name_H-M   'P 1'
#
loop_
_entity.id
_entity.type
_entity.pdbx_description
1 polymer ?
#
loop_
_entity_poly.entity_id
_entity_poly.type
_entity_poly.pdbx_seq_one_letter_code
_entity_poly.pdbx_strand_id
1 'polypeptide(L)' 'MDHAPDFTQPGDADSSLLEGLFQLALNGQTQGSEFDLIDHEVYTRLLSTYGTDQRFAA' A
#
# COMPACT_ATOMS: atom_id res chain seq x y z
N MET A 1 -27.65 -14.33 1.72
CA MET A 1 -26.62 -14.06 2.73
C MET A 1 -25.71 -13.03 2.10
N ASP A 2 -25.86 -11.80 2.57
CA ASP A 2 -25.16 -10.63 2.09
C ASP A 2 -23.65 -10.78 2.37
N HIS A 3 -22.84 -10.77 1.31
CA HIS A 3 -21.41 -10.58 1.45
C HIS A 3 -21.20 -9.12 1.85
N ALA A 4 -21.13 -8.85 3.16
CA ALA A 4 -20.47 -7.65 3.65
C ALA A 4 -19.02 -7.70 3.13
N PRO A 5 -18.48 -6.61 2.56
CA PRO A 5 -17.11 -6.60 2.09
C PRO A 5 -16.19 -6.87 3.28
N ASP A 6 -15.55 -8.04 3.25
CA ASP A 6 -14.55 -8.42 4.23
C ASP A 6 -13.23 -7.79 3.80
N PHE A 7 -13.01 -6.54 4.25
CA PHE A 7 -11.80 -5.76 3.96
C PHE A 7 -10.52 -6.37 4.57
N THR A 8 -10.59 -7.57 5.13
CA THR A 8 -9.45 -8.30 5.69
C THR A 8 -8.67 -9.09 4.62
N GLN A 9 -9.15 -9.14 3.38
CA GLN A 9 -8.40 -9.76 2.29
C GLN A 9 -7.21 -8.86 1.89
N PRO A 10 -5.96 -9.35 1.93
CA PRO A 10 -4.77 -8.51 1.73
C PRO A 10 -4.80 -7.68 0.45
N GLY A 11 -5.34 -8.23 -0.65
CA GLY A 11 -5.45 -7.53 -1.93
C GLY A 11 -6.41 -6.33 -1.91
N ASP A 12 -7.46 -6.35 -1.09
CA ASP A 12 -8.41 -5.24 -0.99
C ASP A 12 -7.84 -4.13 -0.12
N ALA A 13 -7.14 -4.50 0.97
CA ALA A 13 -6.44 -3.56 1.83
C ALA A 13 -5.27 -2.86 1.10
N ASP A 14 -4.51 -3.59 0.28
CA ASP A 14 -3.45 -3.03 -0.56
C ASP A 14 -4.02 -2.05 -1.61
N SER A 15 -5.15 -2.41 -2.22
CA SER A 15 -5.82 -1.57 -3.22
C SER A 15 -6.30 -0.25 -2.63
N SER A 16 -6.93 -0.28 -1.45
CA SER A 16 -7.36 0.95 -0.76
C SER A 16 -6.19 1.83 -0.32
N LEU A 17 -5.08 1.24 0.09
CA LEU A 17 -3.87 1.97 0.47
C LEU A 17 -3.25 2.71 -0.74
N LEU A 18 -3.14 2.03 -1.87
CA LEU A 18 -2.65 2.62 -3.13
C LEU A 18 -3.58 3.71 -3.66
N GLU A 19 -4.89 3.52 -3.55
CA GLU A 19 -5.87 4.54 -3.93
C GLU A 19 -5.75 5.80 -3.05
N GLY A 20 -5.55 5.63 -1.73
CA GLY A 20 -5.28 6.74 -0.81
C GLY A 20 -4.03 7.53 -1.20
N LEU A 21 -2.92 6.84 -1.49
CA LEU A 21 -1.67 7.49 -1.93
C LEU A 21 -1.88 8.26 -3.23
N PHE A 22 -2.59 7.66 -4.18
CA PHE A 22 -2.88 8.25 -5.48
C PHE A 22 -3.73 9.52 -5.36
N GLN A 23 -4.77 9.49 -4.53
CA GLN A 23 -5.62 10.66 -4.29
C GLN A 23 -4.82 11.81 -3.67
N LEU A 24 -3.97 11.54 -2.69
CA LEU A 24 -3.13 12.58 -2.07
C LEU A 24 -2.15 13.19 -3.09
N ALA A 25 -1.54 12.37 -3.94
CA ALA A 25 -0.68 12.85 -5.02
C ALA A 25 -1.43 13.72 -6.02
N LEU A 26 -2.63 13.29 -6.44
CA LEU A 26 -3.50 14.05 -7.36
C LEU A 26 -3.92 15.40 -6.79
N ASN A 27 -4.23 15.45 -5.49
CA ASN A 27 -4.61 16.68 -4.80
C ASN A 27 -3.40 17.58 -4.46
N GLY A 28 -2.17 17.16 -4.81
CA GLY A 28 -0.94 17.89 -4.53
C GLY A 28 -0.51 17.86 -3.05
N GLN A 29 -1.11 16.98 -2.25
CA GLN A 29 -0.89 16.87 -0.79
C GLN A 29 0.28 15.93 -0.46
N THR A 30 1.36 16.02 -1.21
CA THR A 30 2.52 15.11 -1.07
C THR A 30 3.48 15.47 0.06
N GLN A 31 3.29 16.63 0.71
CA GLN A 31 4.14 17.13 1.81
C GLN A 31 3.48 16.93 3.18
N GLY A 32 2.33 16.26 3.22
CA GLY A 32 1.57 16.01 4.44
C GLY A 32 1.96 14.69 5.11
N SER A 33 1.84 14.64 6.44
CA SER A 33 2.13 13.43 7.22
C SER A 33 1.30 12.21 6.80
N GLU A 34 0.11 12.43 6.22
CA GLU A 34 -0.74 11.37 5.70
C GLU A 34 -0.12 10.68 4.47
N PHE A 35 0.49 11.47 3.58
CA PHE A 35 1.19 10.94 2.40
C PHE A 35 2.39 10.11 2.83
N ASP A 36 3.22 10.63 3.74
CA ASP A 36 4.41 9.93 4.24
C ASP A 36 4.06 8.58 4.91
N LEU A 37 2.96 8.52 5.65
CA LEU A 37 2.49 7.31 6.31
C LEU A 37 2.07 6.24 5.30
N ILE A 38 1.25 6.64 4.32
CA ILE A 38 0.76 5.73 3.29
C ILE A 38 1.90 5.27 2.37
N ASP A 39 2.81 6.18 2.00
CA ASP A 39 3.99 5.88 1.18
C ASP A 39 4.92 4.86 1.87
N HIS A 40 5.21 5.06 3.16
CA HIS A 40 6.02 4.11 3.92
C HIS A 40 5.38 2.73 4.05
N GLU A 41 4.06 2.67 4.26
CA GLU A 41 3.33 1.40 4.36
C GLU A 41 3.37 0.65 3.02
N VAL A 42 3.13 1.35 1.91
CA VAL A 42 3.24 0.79 0.55
C VAL A 42 4.66 0.30 0.29
N TYR A 43 5.67 1.11 0.58
CA TYR A 43 7.07 0.74 0.41
C TYR A 43 7.44 -0.51 1.21
N THR A 44 7.02 -0.57 2.48
CA THR A 44 7.31 -1.72 3.36
C THR A 44 6.69 -3.01 2.82
N ARG A 45 5.44 -2.96 2.33
CA ARG A 45 4.76 -4.12 1.75
C ARG A 45 5.39 -4.57 0.44
N LEU A 46 5.75 -3.63 -0.43
CA LEU A 46 6.47 -3.92 -1.67
C LEU A 46 7.84 -4.55 -1.38
N LEU A 47 8.59 -3.99 -0.43
CA LEU A 47 9.87 -4.53 -0.01
C LEU A 47 9.73 -5.92 0.62
N SER A 48 8.69 -6.16 1.41
CA SER A 48 8.43 -7.50 1.97
C SER A 48 8.06 -8.52 0.90
N THR A 49 7.33 -8.11 -0.14
CA THR A 49 6.84 -9.01 -1.20
C THR A 49 7.94 -9.32 -2.22
N TYR A 50 8.71 -8.31 -2.62
CA TYR A 50 9.65 -8.40 -3.73
C TYR A 50 11.12 -8.26 -3.29
N GLY A 51 11.40 -7.65 -2.13
CA GLY A 51 12.76 -7.42 -1.64
C GLY A 51 13.48 -8.67 -1.14
N THR A 52 12.79 -9.80 -1.00
CA THR A 52 13.41 -11.11 -0.70
C THR A 52 14.05 -11.77 -1.91
N ASP A 53 13.90 -11.24 -3.13
CA ASP A 53 14.51 -11.78 -4.34
C ASP A 53 16.04 -11.51 -4.44
N GLN A 54 16.65 -10.99 -3.37
CA GLN A 54 18.11 -10.91 -3.23
C GLN A 54 18.75 -12.20 -2.65
N ARG A 55 17.94 -13.18 -2.22
CA ARG A 55 18.44 -14.43 -1.60
C ARG A 55 18.71 -15.59 -2.56
N PHE A 56 18.40 -15.45 -3.86
CA PHE A 56 18.75 -16.45 -4.89
C PHE A 56 20.04 -16.13 -5.67
N ALA A 57 20.80 -15.12 -5.24
CA ALA A 57 22.13 -14.81 -5.78
C ALA A 57 23.21 -15.04 -4.72
N ALA A 58 23.50 -16.30 -4.41
CA ALA A 58 24.70 -16.72 -3.66
C ALA A 58 25.17 -18.09 -4.13
#